data_AF-A0A357SYE1-F1
#
_entry.id   AF-A0A357SYE1-F1
#
_cell.length_a   1.000
_cell.length_b   1.000
_cell.length_c   1.000
_cell.angle_alpha   90.00
_cell.angle_beta   90.00
_cell.angle_gamma   90.00
#
_symmetry.space_group_name_H-M   'P 1'
#
loop_
_entity.id
_entity.type
_entity.pdbx_description
1 polymer ?
#
loop_
_entity_poly.entity_id
_entity_poly.type
_entity_poly.pdbx_seq_one_letter_code
_entity_poly.pdbx_strand_id
1 'polypeptide(L)'
;MFNIFFDRSLQRIEANPNFTLVEKNIEQVRQQKEQSTQPLKLDEFLEKQRMLQLEAQKLDALKPEERGYKFRALDTTGAKETGREERTQEWLKQVGSDIYLEETIQILNDMIAAGKLAEAA
;
A
#
# COMPACT_ATOMS: atom_id res chain seq x y z
N MET A 1 -21.76 0.05 17.38
CA MET A 1 -20.99 1.24 16.93
C MET A 1 -19.69 0.85 16.21
N PHE A 2 -18.83 0.00 16.80
CA PHE A 2 -17.57 -0.45 16.15
C PHE A 2 -17.75 -1.13 14.79
N ASN A 3 -18.83 -1.92 14.64
CA ASN A 3 -19.12 -2.66 13.40
C ASN A 3 -19.30 -1.76 12.17
N ILE A 4 -19.81 -0.54 12.34
CA ILE A 4 -20.17 0.35 11.22
C ILE A 4 -18.91 0.90 10.54
N PHE A 5 -17.86 1.18 11.30
CA PHE A 5 -16.58 1.67 10.76
C PHE A 5 -15.82 0.55 10.05
N PHE A 6 -15.92 -0.68 10.57
CA PHE A 6 -15.38 -1.87 9.93
C PHE A 6 -16.04 -2.12 8.57
N ASP A 7 -17.38 -2.12 8.51
CA ASP A 7 -18.11 -2.39 7.27
C ASP A 7 -17.80 -1.34 6.17
N ARG A 8 -17.67 -0.06 6.55
CA ARG A 8 -17.27 1.01 5.60
C ARG A 8 -15.84 0.85 5.09
N SER A 9 -14.92 0.47 5.97
CA SER A 9 -13.54 0.20 5.60
C SER A 9 -13.45 -0.98 4.62
N LEU A 10 -14.17 -2.07 4.92
CA LEU A 10 -14.23 -3.24 4.05
C LEU A 10 -14.74 -2.87 2.64
N GLN A 11 -15.80 -2.08 2.54
CA GLN A 11 -16.30 -1.59 1.26
C GLN A 11 -15.26 -0.78 0.46
N ARG A 12 -14.47 0.07 1.12
CA ARG A 12 -13.40 0.83 0.46
C ARG A 12 -12.25 -0.07 0.00
N ILE A 13 -11.87 -1.05 0.83
CA ILE A 13 -10.83 -2.02 0.50
C ILE A 13 -11.26 -2.84 -0.71
N GLU A 14 -12.48 -3.38 -0.73
CA GLU A 14 -13.02 -4.17 -1.83
C GLU A 14 -13.13 -3.37 -3.15
N ALA A 15 -13.45 -2.07 -3.05
CA ALA A 15 -13.55 -1.18 -4.21
C ALA A 15 -12.20 -0.66 -4.74
N ASN A 16 -11.11 -0.81 -3.97
CA ASN A 16 -9.81 -0.23 -4.30
C ASN A 16 -8.89 -1.25 -4.98
N PRO A 17 -8.54 -1.06 -6.27
CA PRO A 17 -7.74 -2.02 -7.02
C PRO A 17 -6.32 -2.22 -6.45
N ASN A 18 -5.81 -1.25 -5.67
CA ASN A 18 -4.49 -1.37 -5.04
C ASN A 18 -4.47 -2.46 -3.97
N PHE A 19 -5.56 -2.65 -3.22
CA PHE A 19 -5.67 -3.75 -2.26
C PHE A 19 -5.78 -5.10 -2.97
N THR A 20 -6.46 -5.16 -4.13
CA THR A 20 -6.46 -6.36 -4.98
C THR A 20 -5.06 -6.76 -5.44
N LEU A 21 -4.18 -5.79 -5.74
CA LEU A 21 -2.78 -6.07 -6.08
C LEU A 21 -2.01 -6.65 -4.88
N VAL A 22 -2.24 -6.10 -3.69
CA VAL A 22 -1.65 -6.62 -2.46
C VAL A 22 -2.10 -8.07 -2.20
N GLU A 23 -3.37 -8.38 -2.36
CA GLU A 23 -3.88 -9.75 -2.19
C GLU A 23 -3.21 -10.74 -3.16
N LYS A 24 -3.03 -10.34 -4.43
CA LYS A 24 -2.30 -11.14 -5.42
C LYS A 24 -0.85 -11.37 -5.01
N ASN A 25 -0.17 -10.33 -4.53
CA ASN A 25 1.21 -10.44 -4.03
C ASN A 25 1.30 -11.39 -2.82
N ILE A 26 0.37 -11.27 -1.86
CA ILE A 26 0.30 -12.16 -0.68
C ILE A 26 0.13 -13.61 -1.12
N GLU A 27 -0.79 -13.86 -2.05
CA GLU A 27 -1.04 -15.21 -2.58
C GLU A 27 0.20 -15.78 -3.28
N GLN A 28 0.89 -14.98 -4.09
CA GLN A 28 2.12 -15.41 -4.76
C GLN A 28 3.23 -15.75 -3.75
N VAL A 29 3.44 -14.91 -2.74
CA VAL A 29 4.42 -15.17 -1.66
C VAL A 29 4.05 -16.42 -0.88
N ARG A 30 2.76 -16.65 -0.61
CA ARG A 30 2.28 -17.87 0.04
C ARG A 30 2.62 -19.11 -0.79
N GLN A 31 2.30 -19.10 -2.08
CA GLN A 31 2.60 -20.22 -2.98
C GLN A 31 4.10 -20.53 -3.06
N GLN A 32 4.93 -19.48 -3.11
CA GLN A 32 6.39 -19.64 -3.08
C GLN A 32 6.88 -20.25 -1.77
N LYS A 33 6.29 -19.87 -0.63
CA LYS A 33 6.64 -20.41 0.68
C LYS A 33 6.21 -21.87 0.86
N GLU A 34 5.09 -22.25 0.27
CA GLU A 34 4.57 -23.62 0.29
C GLU A 34 5.33 -24.57 -0.66
N GLN A 35 6.07 -24.03 -1.64
CA GLN A 35 6.97 -24.82 -2.48
C GLN A 35 8.19 -25.33 -1.69
N SER A 36 8.11 -26.56 -1.20
CA SER A 36 9.21 -27.25 -0.51
C SER A 36 10.23 -27.90 -1.45
N THR A 37 9.93 -28.01 -2.74
CA THR A 37 10.75 -28.74 -3.71
C THR A 37 11.38 -27.79 -4.73
N GLN A 38 12.65 -28.04 -5.05
CA GLN A 38 13.40 -27.30 -6.07
C GLN A 38 13.98 -28.26 -7.11
N PRO A 39 13.95 -27.91 -8.40
CA PRO A 39 14.60 -28.71 -9.42
C PRO A 39 16.13 -28.71 -9.20
N LEU A 40 16.75 -29.88 -9.33
CA LEU A 40 18.20 -30.04 -9.20
C LEU A 40 18.93 -29.83 -10.54
N LYS A 41 18.21 -29.91 -11.66
CA LYS A 41 18.76 -29.59 -12.97
C LYS A 41 18.86 -28.07 -13.12
N LEU A 42 20.04 -27.61 -13.52
CA LEU A 42 20.35 -26.19 -13.64
C LEU A 42 19.37 -25.47 -14.58
N ASP A 43 19.09 -26.04 -15.75
CA ASP A 43 18.19 -25.41 -16.74
C ASP A 43 16.77 -25.24 -16.20
N GLU A 44 16.25 -26.28 -15.52
CA GLU A 44 14.92 -26.24 -14.89
C GLU A 44 14.88 -25.22 -13.73
N PHE A 45 15.97 -25.08 -12.97
CA PHE A 45 16.08 -24.09 -11.90
C PHE A 45 16.12 -22.66 -12.46
N LEU A 46 16.93 -22.41 -13.49
CA LEU A 46 17.04 -21.10 -14.11
C LEU A 46 15.72 -20.66 -14.75
N GLU A 47 15.01 -21.57 -15.40
CA GLU A 47 13.70 -21.25 -15.97
C GLU A 47 12.67 -20.94 -14.88
N LYS A 48 12.67 -21.69 -13.77
CA LYS A 48 11.84 -21.38 -12.61
C LYS A 48 12.13 -19.98 -12.05
N GLN A 49 13.40 -19.63 -11.87
CA GLN A 49 13.80 -18.29 -11.39
C GLN A 49 13.35 -17.19 -12.36
N ARG A 50 13.50 -17.40 -13.67
CA ARG A 50 13.07 -16.46 -14.70
C ARG A 50 11.55 -16.22 -14.65
N MET A 51 10.77 -17.28 -14.46
CA MET A 51 9.31 -17.18 -14.34
C MET A 51 8.89 -16.41 -13.09
N LEU A 52 9.50 -16.69 -11.93
CA LEU A 52 9.24 -15.96 -10.68
C LEU A 52 9.57 -14.48 -10.82
N GLN A 53 10.71 -14.16 -11.46
CA GLN A 53 11.12 -12.78 -11.69
C GLN A 53 10.16 -12.05 -12.65
N LEU A 54 9.68 -12.72 -13.70
CA LEU A 54 8.72 -12.14 -14.64
C LEU A 54 7.36 -11.86 -13.96
N GLU A 55 6.90 -12.76 -13.10
CA GLU A 55 5.68 -12.55 -12.32
C GLU A 55 5.82 -11.38 -11.34
N ALA A 56 6.94 -11.30 -10.61
CA ALA A 56 7.22 -10.16 -9.74
C ALA A 56 7.24 -8.84 -10.51
N GLN A 57 7.92 -8.80 -11.67
CA GLN A 57 7.95 -7.60 -12.53
C GLN A 57 6.56 -7.20 -13.04
N LYS A 58 5.69 -8.17 -13.36
CA LYS A 58 4.30 -7.86 -13.77
C LYS A 58 3.52 -7.20 -12.65
N LEU A 59 3.77 -7.59 -11.40
CA LEU A 59 3.11 -7.00 -10.23
C LEU A 59 3.69 -5.62 -9.91
N ASP A 60 5.01 -5.44 -10.00
CA ASP A 60 5.67 -4.14 -9.84
C ASP A 60 5.30 -3.13 -10.94
N ALA A 61 5.04 -3.61 -12.16
CA ALA A 61 4.63 -2.76 -13.29
C ALA A 61 3.19 -2.23 -13.13
N LEU A 62 2.38 -2.85 -12.28
CA LEU A 62 1.04 -2.36 -11.96
C LEU A 62 1.20 -1.14 -11.05
N LYS A 63 1.07 0.03 -11.65
CA LYS A 63 1.10 1.29 -10.89
C LYS A 63 -0.15 1.38 -10.04
N PRO A 64 -0.02 1.73 -8.75
CA PRO A 64 -1.19 2.06 -7.95
C PRO A 64 -1.97 3.20 -8.61
N GLU A 65 -3.30 3.13 -8.57
CA GLU A 65 -4.14 4.23 -9.06
C GLU A 65 -3.86 5.54 -8.31
N GLU A 66 -4.14 6.68 -8.97
CA GLU A 66 -4.00 7.99 -8.35
C GLU A 66 -4.91 8.11 -7.11
N ARG A 67 -4.33 8.60 -6.02
CA ARG A 67 -4.95 8.64 -4.69
C ARG A 67 -5.63 9.97 -4.38
N GLY A 68 -6.51 9.95 -3.37
CA GLY A 68 -7.30 11.11 -2.98
C GLY A 68 -6.52 12.18 -2.21
N TYR A 69 -5.45 11.82 -1.49
CA TYR A 69 -4.73 12.75 -0.61
C TYR A 69 -3.44 13.31 -1.20
N LYS A 70 -3.22 14.61 -1.00
CA LYS A 70 -1.97 15.32 -1.29
C LYS A 70 -1.24 15.62 0.02
N PHE A 71 -0.06 15.04 0.19
CA PHE A 71 0.79 15.27 1.35
C PHE A 71 1.72 16.45 1.10
N ARG A 72 1.98 17.25 2.15
CA ARG A 72 2.98 18.31 2.14
C ARG A 72 3.78 18.27 3.42
N ALA A 73 5.08 18.56 3.32
CA ALA A 73 5.90 18.77 4.49
C ALA A 73 5.49 20.09 5.16
N LEU A 74 5.55 20.12 6.49
CA LEU A 74 5.47 21.36 7.24
C LEU A 74 6.89 21.92 7.34
N ASP A 75 7.07 23.20 7.01
CA ASP A 75 8.35 23.89 7.15
C ASP A 75 8.64 24.17 8.62
N THR A 76 9.33 23.24 9.28
CA THR A 76 9.55 23.30 10.73
C THR A 76 10.92 23.79 11.16
N THR A 77 11.90 23.94 10.26
CA THR A 77 13.24 24.44 10.64
C THR A 77 13.90 25.29 9.55
N GLY A 78 14.41 26.47 9.94
CA GLY A 78 15.14 27.40 9.07
C GLY A 78 16.57 26.98 8.71
N ALA A 79 16.96 25.73 8.98
CA ALA A 79 18.30 25.22 8.69
C ALA A 79 18.32 24.55 7.31
N LYS A 80 19.04 25.17 6.36
CA LYS A 80 19.29 24.61 5.03
C LYS A 80 20.36 23.52 5.10
N GLU A 81 19.96 22.30 5.39
CA GLU A 81 20.81 21.12 5.22
C GLU A 81 20.83 20.70 3.75
N THR A 82 22.02 20.49 3.17
CA THR A 82 22.17 20.03 1.79
C THR A 82 21.48 18.68 1.58
N GLY A 83 20.66 18.56 0.53
CA GLY A 83 19.93 17.33 0.21
C GLY A 83 18.70 17.07 1.08
N ARG A 84 18.29 18.00 1.97
CA ARG A 84 17.04 17.89 2.74
C ARG A 84 15.81 17.91 1.84
N GLU A 85 15.80 18.78 0.83
CA GLU A 85 14.67 18.90 -0.10
C GLU A 85 14.43 17.60 -0.87
N GLU A 86 15.49 17.01 -1.43
CA GLU A 86 15.43 15.72 -2.14
C GLU A 86 14.92 14.60 -1.24
N ARG A 87 15.49 14.46 -0.02
CA ARG A 87 15.03 13.48 0.98
C ARG A 87 13.57 13.68 1.36
N THR A 88 13.13 14.94 1.47
CA THR A 88 11.74 15.28 1.79
C THR A 88 10.80 14.92 0.64
N GLN A 89 11.20 15.18 -0.61
CA GLN A 89 10.40 14.82 -1.78
C GLN A 89 10.28 13.30 -1.94
N GLU A 90 11.37 12.56 -1.71
CA GLU A 90 11.35 11.10 -1.72
C GLU A 90 10.44 10.54 -0.62
N TRP A 91 10.55 11.08 0.60
CA TRP A 91 9.67 10.71 1.70
C TRP A 91 8.20 11.03 1.40
N LEU A 92 7.88 12.21 0.86
CA LEU A 92 6.51 12.56 0.47
C LEU A 92 5.98 11.65 -0.64
N LYS A 93 6.83 11.17 -1.55
CA LYS A 93 6.46 10.18 -2.56
C LYS A 93 6.14 8.82 -1.92
N GLN A 94 6.93 8.40 -0.93
CA GLN A 94 6.70 7.16 -0.18
C GLN A 94 5.44 7.22 0.68
N VAL A 95 5.26 8.29 1.46
CA VAL A 95 4.04 8.55 2.25
C VAL A 95 2.84 8.64 1.35
N GLY A 96 2.99 9.36 0.23
CA GLY A 96 2.06 9.32 -0.87
C GLY A 96 1.70 7.88 -1.16
N SER A 97 2.69 7.03 -1.48
CA SER A 97 2.53 5.64 -1.94
C SER A 97 1.76 4.68 -1.00
N ASP A 98 1.57 5.04 0.26
CA ASP A 98 1.05 4.14 1.30
C ASP A 98 -0.48 4.04 1.30
N ILE A 99 -1.00 2.92 0.79
CA ILE A 99 -2.44 2.63 0.71
C ILE A 99 -3.08 2.36 2.07
N TYR A 100 -2.29 1.90 3.05
CA TYR A 100 -2.79 1.64 4.40
C TYR A 100 -2.93 2.94 5.19
N LEU A 101 -2.00 3.88 4.97
CA LEU A 101 -2.10 5.22 5.53
C LEU A 101 -3.36 5.95 5.02
N GLU A 102 -3.63 5.86 3.72
CA GLU A 102 -4.85 6.43 3.13
C GLU A 102 -6.12 5.86 3.76
N GLU A 103 -6.24 4.53 3.87
CA GLU A 103 -7.40 3.92 4.51
C GLU A 103 -7.51 4.27 6.00
N THR A 104 -6.38 4.39 6.70
CA THR A 104 -6.35 4.84 8.10
C THR A 104 -6.93 6.25 8.23
N ILE A 105 -6.57 7.17 7.33
CA ILE A 105 -7.14 8.54 7.33
C ILE A 105 -8.64 8.49 7.07
N GLN A 106 -9.12 7.63 6.17
CA GLN A 106 -10.55 7.48 5.89
C GLN A 106 -11.33 6.97 7.11
N ILE A 107 -10.79 5.97 7.83
CA ILE A 107 -11.38 5.46 9.07
C ILE A 107 -11.45 6.57 10.14
N LEU A 108 -10.38 7.37 10.29
CA LEU A 108 -10.38 8.50 11.23
C LEU A 108 -11.44 9.54 10.85
N ASN A 109 -11.61 9.84 9.56
CA ASN A 109 -12.64 10.76 9.09
C ASN A 109 -14.05 10.23 9.38
N ASP A 110 -14.30 8.92 9.17
CA ASP A 110 -15.56 8.28 9.54
C ASP A 110 -15.87 8.45 11.04
N MET A 111 -14.87 8.23 11.89
CA MET A 111 -15.01 8.37 13.35
C MET A 111 -15.29 9.82 13.76
N ILE A 112 -14.57 10.79 13.19
CA ILE A 112 -14.77 12.22 13.47
C ILE A 112 -16.16 12.68 13.01
N ALA A 113 -16.61 12.25 11.83
CA ALA A 113 -17.93 12.59 11.32
C ALA A 113 -19.05 12.03 12.22
N ALA A 114 -18.90 10.78 12.68
CA ALA A 114 -19.84 10.18 13.61
C ALA A 114 -19.88 10.92 14.97
N GLY A 115 -18.72 11.35 15.49
CA GLY A 115 -18.64 12.16 16.70
C GLY A 115 -19.38 13.50 16.57
N LYS A 116 -19.14 14.23 15.48
CA LYS A 116 -19.83 15.51 15.21
C LYS A 116 -21.35 15.37 15.08
N LEU A 117 -21.83 14.28 14.47
CA LEU A 117 -23.27 14.00 14.35
C LEU A 117 -23.90 13.70 15.72
N ALA A 118 -23.16 13.06 16.63
CA ALA A 118 -23.63 12.78 17.98
C ALA A 118 -23.65 14.04 18.86
N GLU A 119 -22.73 14.99 18.65
CA GLU A 119 -22.75 16.30 19.33
C GLU A 119 -23.86 17.24 18.83
N ALA A 120 -24.34 17.03 17.60
CA ALA A 120 -25.37 17.86 16.97
C ALA A 120 -26.81 17.36 17.19
N ALA A 121 -26.98 16.19 17.81
CA ALA A 121 -28.27 15.53 18.09
C ALA A 121 -28.66 15.63 19.57
#